data_AF-A0A1B6HSX8-F1
#
_entry.id   AF-A0A1B6HSX8-F1
#
_cell.length_a   1.000
_cell.length_b   1.000
_cell.length_c   1.000
_cell.angle_alpha   90.00
_cell.angle_beta   90.00
_cell.angle_gamma   90.00
#
_symmetry.space_group_name_H-M   'P 1'
#
loop_
_entity.id
_entity.type
_entity.pdbx_description
1 polymer ?
#
loop_
_entity_poly.entity_id
_entity_poly.type
_entity_poly.pdbx_seq_one_letter_code
_entity_poly.pdbx_strand_id
1 'polypeptide(L)'
;VNLHGILTISGASLVEKLPASENDTNDEQAPPEPMDASTIPPNESVNGMESEPISPEEDAERKEAKKKKQIIKTINLPVEALTHGYSQLDLNNYIEQECKMIANDRQEKERVDARNALEEYVYELRGKLSSEDELATFVSDADRHALTNQLDQMENWLYEEGEDCNRQVYAEKLTTLKNTGEPIKTRRLEFELRPQILEEFASSLQLAQKAVDMYRAGDERYAHLPEADMKSVAADIEKSSKWLQDKRTALAACPRQNNPPVTVAEIREEKTTFEKTVLAVLQRPKPKPAPAPAPETTESSGDAKQSDHANPENMDIE
;
A
#
# COMPACT_ATOMS: atom_id res chain seq x y z
N VAL A 1 3.05 20.66 -37.45
CA VAL A 1 2.34 19.41 -37.81
C VAL A 1 2.85 18.33 -36.87
N ASN A 2 2.00 17.47 -36.30
CA ASN A 2 2.45 16.37 -35.45
C ASN A 2 2.80 15.10 -36.27
N LEU A 3 3.31 14.06 -35.59
CA LEU A 3 3.69 12.77 -36.19
C LEU A 3 2.51 12.02 -36.86
N HIS A 4 1.27 12.44 -36.61
CA HIS A 4 0.05 11.87 -37.20
C HIS A 4 -0.52 12.74 -38.34
N GLY A 5 0.27 13.71 -38.85
CA GLY A 5 -0.13 14.59 -39.94
C GLY A 5 -1.09 15.73 -39.54
N ILE A 6 -1.42 15.88 -38.26
CA ILE A 6 -2.36 16.90 -37.79
C ILE A 6 -1.68 18.28 -37.80
N LEU A 7 -2.31 19.25 -38.44
CA LEU A 7 -1.89 20.64 -38.45
C LEU A 7 -2.59 21.40 -37.31
N THR A 8 -1.81 21.92 -36.36
CA THR A 8 -2.28 22.81 -35.30
C THR A 8 -2.02 24.26 -35.70
N ILE A 9 -3.03 25.13 -35.61
CA ILE A 9 -2.89 26.57 -35.79
C ILE A 9 -2.57 27.17 -34.41
N SER A 10 -1.33 27.65 -34.21
CA SER A 10 -0.89 28.21 -32.92
C SER A 10 -1.51 29.58 -32.57
N GLY A 11 -2.21 30.21 -33.52
CA GLY A 11 -2.94 31.46 -33.35
C GLY A 11 -3.12 32.20 -34.67
N ALA A 12 -4.05 33.16 -34.70
CA ALA A 12 -4.21 34.13 -35.76
C ALA A 12 -4.22 35.54 -35.15
N SER A 13 -3.63 36.52 -35.81
CA SER A 13 -3.66 37.91 -35.35
C SER A 13 -3.74 38.91 -36.50
N LEU A 14 -4.50 39.99 -36.28
CA LEU A 14 -4.57 41.14 -37.16
C LEU A 14 -3.53 42.17 -36.70
N VAL A 15 -2.72 42.68 -37.65
CA VAL A 15 -1.62 43.60 -37.37
C VAL A 15 -1.90 44.94 -38.05
N GLU A 16 -2.48 45.88 -37.29
CA GLU A 16 -2.75 47.23 -37.77
C GLU A 16 -1.57 48.18 -37.52
N LYS A 17 -1.26 49.02 -38.50
CA LYS A 17 -0.12 49.94 -38.48
C LYS A 17 -0.60 51.39 -38.53
N LEU A 18 -0.68 52.05 -37.39
CA LEU A 18 -1.15 53.43 -37.30
C LEU A 18 0.00 54.42 -37.64
N PRO A 19 -0.25 55.44 -38.48
CA PRO A 19 0.73 56.50 -38.74
C PRO A 19 0.90 57.39 -37.50
N ALA A 20 2.13 57.81 -37.20
CA ALA A 20 2.42 58.68 -36.07
C ALA A 20 2.06 60.15 -36.37
N SER A 21 0.96 60.60 -35.77
CA SER A 21 0.56 62.01 -35.67
C SER A 21 1.57 62.81 -34.86
N GLU A 22 1.85 64.03 -35.29
CA GLU A 22 2.63 65.03 -34.55
C GLU A 22 1.77 66.28 -34.41
N ASN A 23 1.78 66.87 -33.20
CA ASN A 23 1.25 68.19 -32.83
C ASN A 23 -0.29 68.36 -32.92
N ASP A 24 -0.93 69.17 -32.07
CA ASP A 24 -0.66 69.57 -30.66
C ASP A 24 -1.91 70.29 -30.12
N THR A 25 -2.18 70.17 -28.81
CA THR A 25 -2.69 71.21 -27.86
C THR A 25 -3.31 70.60 -26.60
N ASN A 26 -3.09 71.29 -25.47
CA ASN A 26 -3.81 71.35 -24.18
C ASN A 26 -5.11 70.51 -24.02
N ASP A 27 -5.39 69.90 -22.86
CA ASP A 27 -5.46 70.65 -21.58
C ASP A 27 -5.07 69.90 -20.28
N GLU A 28 -5.30 70.56 -19.14
CA GLU A 28 -4.72 70.34 -17.81
C GLU A 28 -5.05 69.07 -16.98
N GLN A 29 -4.11 68.80 -16.05
CA GLN A 29 -4.25 68.15 -14.72
C GLN A 29 -4.39 66.61 -14.58
N ALA A 30 -3.93 66.14 -13.41
CA ALA A 30 -3.77 64.76 -12.92
C ALA A 30 -3.73 64.82 -11.37
N PRO A 31 -3.39 63.77 -10.58
CA PRO A 31 -3.55 62.30 -10.69
C PRO A 31 -4.55 61.85 -9.54
N PRO A 32 -4.52 60.67 -8.85
CA PRO A 32 -3.71 59.44 -8.98
C PRO A 32 -4.42 58.07 -8.88
N GLU A 33 -3.67 57.03 -9.30
CA GLU A 33 -3.28 55.73 -8.67
C GLU A 33 -4.02 55.15 -7.42
N PRO A 34 -3.73 53.90 -6.95
CA PRO A 34 -2.84 52.82 -7.48
C PRO A 34 -3.45 51.38 -7.46
N MET A 35 -2.57 50.39 -7.67
CA MET A 35 -2.56 49.01 -7.13
C MET A 35 -3.04 47.86 -8.05
N ASP A 36 -2.29 46.75 -8.22
CA ASP A 36 -0.89 46.48 -7.80
C ASP A 36 -0.19 45.47 -8.74
N ALA A 37 1.06 45.14 -8.42
CA ALA A 37 1.96 44.19 -9.06
C ALA A 37 1.41 42.73 -9.10
N SER A 38 2.04 41.73 -9.74
CA SER A 38 3.50 41.57 -9.87
C SER A 38 3.98 40.54 -10.91
N THR A 39 5.23 40.74 -11.36
CA THR A 39 6.33 39.75 -11.61
C THR A 39 6.03 38.26 -11.88
N ILE A 40 6.77 37.50 -12.70
CA ILE A 40 7.81 37.72 -13.76
C ILE A 40 7.99 36.35 -14.52
N PRO A 41 8.66 36.27 -15.70
CA PRO A 41 8.79 35.05 -16.53
C PRO A 41 10.08 34.24 -16.16
N PRO A 42 10.93 33.57 -17.00
CA PRO A 42 10.94 33.39 -18.47
C PRO A 42 11.51 32.06 -19.07
N ASN A 43 11.65 32.06 -20.41
CA ASN A 43 12.65 31.35 -21.24
C ASN A 43 12.50 29.81 -21.43
N GLU A 44 12.99 29.16 -22.50
CA GLU A 44 14.09 29.40 -23.47
C GLU A 44 13.69 29.08 -24.95
N SER A 45 14.21 29.74 -26.00
CA SER A 45 15.46 29.49 -26.81
C SER A 45 15.39 28.20 -27.68
N VAL A 46 15.97 28.04 -28.91
CA VAL A 46 16.88 28.83 -29.79
C VAL A 46 16.76 28.41 -31.29
N ASN A 47 17.38 29.20 -32.20
CA ASN A 47 17.88 28.86 -33.57
C ASN A 47 16.90 28.50 -34.72
N GLY A 48 17.23 28.73 -36.01
CA GLY A 48 18.38 29.46 -36.61
C GLY A 48 18.78 29.01 -38.03
N MET A 49 19.52 29.84 -38.78
CA MET A 49 20.27 29.57 -40.04
C MET A 49 19.46 29.24 -41.34
N GLU A 50 19.89 29.57 -42.59
CA GLU A 50 21.04 30.35 -43.14
C GLU A 50 20.84 30.79 -44.64
N SER A 51 21.88 31.41 -45.25
CA SER A 51 22.21 31.67 -46.69
C SER A 51 21.48 32.80 -47.45
N GLU A 52 22.09 33.94 -47.86
CA GLU A 52 23.26 34.24 -48.74
C GLU A 52 23.05 33.94 -50.27
N PRO A 53 23.66 34.68 -51.23
CA PRO A 53 24.05 36.12 -51.29
C PRO A 53 23.90 36.81 -52.71
N ILE A 54 24.53 38.00 -52.91
CA ILE A 54 25.06 38.64 -54.16
C ILE A 54 24.39 39.95 -54.70
N SER A 55 25.10 41.08 -54.46
CA SER A 55 25.55 42.23 -55.32
C SER A 55 25.01 42.54 -56.74
N PRO A 56 25.25 43.76 -57.31
CA PRO A 56 26.17 44.85 -56.88
C PRO A 56 25.61 46.32 -56.88
N GLU A 57 26.48 47.25 -56.39
CA GLU A 57 26.80 48.66 -56.80
C GLU A 57 25.84 49.42 -57.77
N GLU A 58 25.61 50.75 -57.72
CA GLU A 58 26.06 51.95 -56.95
C GLU A 58 25.03 53.11 -57.23
N ASP A 59 24.98 54.35 -56.71
CA ASP A 59 25.67 55.22 -55.72
C ASP A 59 24.66 56.37 -55.32
N ALA A 60 25.12 57.56 -54.88
CA ALA A 60 24.49 58.90 -54.91
C ALA A 60 23.70 59.38 -53.67
N GLU A 61 24.46 59.71 -52.62
CA GLU A 61 24.30 60.83 -51.67
C GLU A 61 22.93 61.22 -51.01
N ARG A 62 23.03 61.47 -49.69
CA ARG A 62 22.36 62.57 -48.92
C ARG A 62 20.84 62.57 -48.71
N LYS A 63 20.40 62.01 -47.57
CA LYS A 63 20.19 62.76 -46.29
C LYS A 63 19.53 61.92 -45.20
N GLU A 64 19.80 62.28 -43.94
CA GLU A 64 19.08 61.71 -42.79
C GLU A 64 17.61 62.12 -42.76
N ALA A 65 16.73 61.15 -42.54
CA ALA A 65 15.35 61.38 -42.11
C ALA A 65 15.05 60.48 -40.92
N LYS A 66 14.71 61.08 -39.76
CA LYS A 66 14.32 60.34 -38.55
C LYS A 66 13.06 59.52 -38.85
N LYS A 67 13.19 58.20 -39.01
CA LYS A 67 12.04 57.31 -39.17
C LYS A 67 11.18 57.35 -37.91
N LYS A 68 9.99 57.95 -38.00
CA LYS A 68 8.97 57.91 -36.94
C LYS A 68 8.69 56.45 -36.56
N LYS A 69 8.73 56.11 -35.27
CA LYS A 69 8.40 54.75 -34.81
C LYS A 69 6.91 54.52 -35.02
N GLN A 70 6.57 53.67 -36.00
CA GLN A 70 5.20 53.31 -36.32
C GLN A 70 4.61 52.47 -35.18
N ILE A 71 3.46 52.88 -34.65
CA ILE A 71 2.77 52.12 -33.59
C ILE A 71 2.00 50.98 -34.27
N ILE A 72 2.37 49.75 -33.90
CA ILE A 72 1.76 48.52 -34.39
C ILE A 72 0.82 47.99 -33.31
N LYS A 73 -0.44 47.79 -33.65
CA LYS A 73 -1.42 47.10 -32.79
C LYS A 73 -1.63 45.69 -33.32
N THR A 74 -1.44 44.70 -32.46
CA THR A 74 -1.70 43.29 -32.76
C THR A 74 -2.94 42.85 -31.99
N ILE A 75 -3.97 42.39 -32.70
CA ILE A 75 -5.22 41.89 -32.13
C ILE A 75 -5.28 40.39 -32.38
N ASN A 76 -5.36 39.58 -31.32
CA ASN A 76 -5.57 38.14 -31.46
C ASN A 76 -6.99 37.87 -31.95
N LEU A 77 -7.12 37.05 -32.99
CA LEU A 77 -8.39 36.66 -33.57
C LEU A 77 -8.83 35.29 -33.01
N PRO A 78 -10.12 35.08 -32.70
CA PRO A 78 -10.61 33.73 -32.39
C PRO A 78 -10.47 32.83 -33.63
N VAL A 79 -10.07 31.58 -33.43
CA VAL A 79 -9.89 30.59 -34.49
C VAL A 79 -10.83 29.42 -34.23
N GLU A 80 -11.90 29.32 -35.02
CA GLU A 80 -12.82 28.18 -35.00
C GLU A 80 -12.36 27.12 -36.01
N ALA A 81 -11.98 25.95 -35.53
CA ALA A 81 -11.43 24.87 -36.35
C ALA A 81 -12.51 23.84 -36.72
N LEU A 82 -13.18 24.05 -37.85
CA LEU A 82 -14.05 23.05 -38.46
C LEU A 82 -13.17 21.94 -39.10
N THR A 83 -13.30 20.70 -38.61
CA THR A 83 -12.52 19.54 -39.07
C THR A 83 -13.43 18.33 -39.28
N HIS A 84 -12.85 17.20 -39.74
CA HIS A 84 -13.55 15.93 -39.87
C HIS A 84 -13.82 15.21 -38.53
N GLY A 85 -13.33 15.76 -37.40
CA GLY A 85 -13.61 15.22 -36.07
C GLY A 85 -14.98 15.67 -35.53
N TYR A 86 -15.54 14.89 -34.61
CA TYR A 86 -16.75 15.25 -33.88
C TYR A 86 -16.57 16.53 -33.05
N SER A 87 -17.67 17.26 -32.80
CA SER A 87 -17.62 18.38 -31.86
C SER A 87 -17.37 17.87 -30.43
N GLN A 88 -16.90 18.74 -29.53
CA GLN A 88 -16.70 18.36 -28.13
C GLN A 88 -18.03 17.93 -27.46
N LEU A 89 -19.17 18.46 -27.92
CA LEU A 89 -20.50 18.07 -27.41
C LEU A 89 -20.85 16.64 -27.84
N ASP A 90 -20.66 16.31 -29.11
CA ASP A 90 -20.93 14.97 -29.65
C ASP A 90 -19.96 13.94 -29.05
N LEU A 91 -18.68 14.29 -28.94
CA LEU A 91 -17.66 13.45 -28.33
C LEU A 91 -17.99 13.15 -26.85
N ASN A 92 -18.41 14.16 -26.08
CA ASN A 92 -18.85 13.96 -24.70
C ASN A 92 -20.09 13.05 -24.62
N ASN A 93 -21.05 13.20 -25.54
CA ASN A 93 -22.24 12.35 -25.62
C ASN A 93 -21.88 10.89 -25.94
N TYR A 94 -20.96 10.65 -26.89
CA TYR A 94 -20.46 9.30 -27.18
C TYR A 94 -19.68 8.69 -26.00
N ILE A 95 -18.86 9.47 -25.30
CA ILE A 95 -18.19 9.03 -24.07
C ILE A 95 -19.20 8.66 -22.98
N GLU A 96 -20.27 9.45 -22.80
CA GLU A 96 -21.32 9.15 -21.83
C GLU A 96 -22.10 7.87 -22.18
N GLN A 97 -22.35 7.62 -23.48
CA GLN A 97 -22.96 6.39 -23.96
C GLN A 97 -22.05 5.17 -23.75
N GLU A 98 -20.76 5.28 -24.07
CA GLU A 98 -19.76 4.24 -23.83
C GLU A 98 -19.65 3.91 -22.33
N CYS A 99 -19.58 4.92 -21.46
CA CYS A 99 -19.58 4.73 -20.01
C CYS A 99 -20.86 4.06 -19.49
N LYS A 100 -22.03 4.32 -20.10
CA LYS A 100 -23.30 3.63 -19.76
C LYS A 100 -23.27 2.16 -20.18
N MET A 101 -22.74 1.83 -21.36
CA MET A 101 -22.59 0.44 -21.81
C MET A 101 -21.62 -0.32 -20.90
N ILE A 102 -20.43 0.22 -20.64
CA ILE A 102 -19.44 -0.36 -19.71
C ILE A 102 -20.01 -0.57 -18.30
N ALA A 103 -20.80 0.38 -17.79
CA ALA A 103 -21.45 0.26 -16.49
C ALA A 103 -22.53 -0.85 -16.46
N ASN A 104 -23.32 -0.97 -17.53
CA ASN A 104 -24.33 -2.02 -17.67
C ASN A 104 -23.69 -3.41 -17.76
N ASP A 105 -22.70 -3.58 -18.64
CA ASP A 105 -21.98 -4.85 -18.83
C ASP A 105 -21.26 -5.28 -17.55
N ARG A 106 -20.71 -4.32 -16.80
CA ARG A 106 -20.16 -4.56 -15.47
C ARG A 106 -21.24 -5.00 -14.47
N GLN A 107 -22.39 -4.34 -14.44
CA GLN A 107 -23.48 -4.69 -13.51
C GLN A 107 -24.01 -6.10 -13.79
N GLU A 108 -24.19 -6.45 -15.06
CA GLU A 108 -24.65 -7.79 -15.45
C GLU A 108 -23.60 -8.86 -15.15
N LYS A 109 -22.32 -8.57 -15.41
CA LYS A 109 -21.24 -9.45 -14.97
C LYS A 109 -21.25 -9.66 -13.45
N GLU A 110 -21.34 -8.59 -12.66
CA GLU A 110 -21.38 -8.71 -11.19
C GLU A 110 -22.63 -9.48 -10.70
N ARG A 111 -23.76 -9.42 -11.44
CA ARG A 111 -24.97 -10.23 -11.19
C ARG A 111 -24.71 -11.72 -11.44
N VAL A 112 -24.14 -12.06 -12.59
CA VAL A 112 -23.80 -13.44 -12.98
C VAL A 112 -22.72 -14.02 -12.06
N ASP A 113 -21.65 -13.28 -11.76
CA ASP A 113 -20.60 -13.70 -10.82
C ASP A 113 -21.20 -13.99 -9.42
N ALA A 114 -22.18 -13.21 -8.97
CA ALA A 114 -22.86 -13.44 -7.70
C ALA A 114 -23.81 -14.66 -7.70
N ARG A 115 -24.47 -14.96 -8.84
CA ARG A 115 -25.27 -16.19 -9.01
C ARG A 115 -24.35 -17.42 -8.98
N ASN A 116 -23.28 -17.39 -9.78
CA ASN A 116 -22.30 -18.48 -9.87
C ASN A 116 -21.64 -18.76 -8.51
N ALA A 117 -21.29 -17.71 -7.75
CA ALA A 117 -20.72 -17.86 -6.41
C ALA A 117 -21.70 -18.40 -5.35
N LEU A 118 -23.02 -18.32 -5.59
CA LEU A 118 -24.03 -18.99 -4.78
C LEU A 118 -24.17 -20.46 -5.19
N GLU A 119 -24.24 -20.74 -6.50
CA GLU A 119 -24.32 -22.09 -7.06
C GLU A 119 -23.11 -22.96 -6.67
N GLU A 120 -21.89 -22.44 -6.87
CA GLU A 120 -20.64 -23.10 -6.46
C GLU A 120 -20.64 -23.41 -4.95
N TYR A 121 -21.07 -22.47 -4.11
CA TYR A 121 -21.11 -22.66 -2.66
C TYR A 121 -22.13 -23.73 -2.24
N VAL A 122 -23.28 -23.80 -2.92
CA VAL A 122 -24.30 -24.83 -2.67
C VAL A 122 -23.74 -26.23 -3.02
N TYR A 123 -23.11 -26.38 -4.18
CA TYR A 123 -22.47 -27.63 -4.58
C TYR A 123 -21.29 -28.03 -3.67
N GLU A 124 -20.37 -27.09 -3.38
CA GLU A 124 -19.20 -27.30 -2.52
C GLU A 124 -19.63 -27.75 -1.11
N LEU A 125 -20.58 -27.03 -0.50
CA LEU A 125 -21.00 -27.31 0.87
C LEU A 125 -21.82 -28.60 0.96
N ARG A 126 -22.71 -28.90 0.01
CA ARG A 126 -23.47 -30.17 -0.01
C ARG A 126 -22.55 -31.38 -0.17
N GLY A 127 -21.55 -31.30 -1.04
CA GLY A 127 -20.54 -32.35 -1.19
C GLY A 127 -19.77 -32.59 0.10
N LYS A 128 -19.23 -31.53 0.70
CA LYS A 128 -18.42 -31.60 1.92
C LYS A 128 -19.21 -32.03 3.17
N LEU A 129 -20.49 -31.67 3.27
CA LEU A 129 -21.40 -32.15 4.31
C LEU A 129 -21.79 -33.62 4.16
N SER A 130 -21.65 -34.20 2.96
CA SER A 130 -21.92 -35.61 2.69
C SER A 130 -20.72 -36.52 2.98
N SER A 131 -19.53 -35.95 3.15
CA SER A 131 -18.29 -36.70 3.42
C SER A 131 -17.91 -36.67 4.90
N GLU A 132 -17.72 -37.85 5.50
CA GLU A 132 -17.31 -38.02 6.90
C GLU A 132 -15.88 -37.52 7.17
N ASP A 133 -14.99 -37.70 6.18
CA ASP A 133 -13.61 -37.21 6.18
C ASP A 133 -13.50 -35.68 6.02
N GLU A 134 -14.61 -34.99 5.72
CA GLU A 134 -14.64 -33.54 5.51
C GLU A 134 -15.44 -32.78 6.58
N LEU A 135 -16.75 -32.59 6.41
CA LEU A 135 -17.54 -31.76 7.33
C LEU A 135 -18.59 -32.56 8.12
N ALA A 136 -19.00 -33.76 7.68
CA ALA A 136 -20.12 -34.47 8.30
C ALA A 136 -19.87 -34.84 9.78
N THR A 137 -18.61 -34.93 10.21
CA THR A 137 -18.21 -35.19 11.61
C THR A 137 -18.06 -33.92 12.49
N PHE A 138 -18.19 -32.71 11.91
CA PHE A 138 -18.07 -31.41 12.59
C PHE A 138 -19.41 -30.66 12.77
N VAL A 139 -20.51 -31.35 12.48
CA VAL A 139 -21.90 -30.88 12.57
C VAL A 139 -22.75 -31.96 13.26
N SER A 140 -23.84 -31.59 13.94
CA SER A 140 -24.75 -32.60 14.49
C SER A 140 -25.56 -33.26 13.37
N ASP A 141 -26.05 -34.47 13.59
CA ASP A 141 -26.82 -35.21 12.58
C ASP A 141 -28.08 -34.43 12.14
N ALA A 142 -28.79 -33.84 13.12
CA ALA A 142 -29.97 -33.01 12.89
C ALA A 142 -29.64 -31.70 12.15
N ASP A 143 -28.57 -31.00 12.55
CA ASP A 143 -28.14 -29.77 11.88
C ASP A 143 -27.66 -30.04 10.45
N ARG A 144 -26.99 -31.17 10.22
CA ARG A 144 -26.55 -31.64 8.89
C ARG A 144 -27.75 -31.85 7.99
N HIS A 145 -28.76 -32.60 8.45
CA HIS A 145 -29.98 -32.84 7.68
C HIS A 145 -30.79 -31.56 7.44
N ALA A 146 -30.86 -30.64 8.40
CA ALA A 146 -31.48 -29.34 8.21
C ALA A 146 -30.75 -28.50 7.14
N LEU A 147 -29.41 -28.46 7.20
CA LEU A 147 -28.58 -27.70 6.27
C LEU A 147 -28.56 -28.31 4.86
N THR A 148 -28.50 -29.64 4.71
CA THR A 148 -28.65 -30.31 3.41
C THR A 148 -30.01 -29.96 2.77
N ASN A 149 -31.11 -30.08 3.52
CA ASN A 149 -32.44 -29.71 3.02
C ASN A 149 -32.52 -28.22 2.61
N GLN A 150 -31.84 -27.33 3.32
CA GLN A 150 -31.74 -25.90 2.97
C GLN A 150 -30.93 -25.65 1.70
N LEU A 151 -29.88 -26.45 1.46
CA LEU A 151 -29.04 -26.39 0.26
C LEU A 151 -29.79 -26.91 -0.97
N ASP A 152 -30.51 -28.04 -0.85
CA ASP A 152 -31.35 -28.58 -1.91
C ASP A 152 -32.50 -27.62 -2.28
N GLN A 153 -33.08 -26.94 -1.28
CA GLN A 153 -34.04 -25.85 -1.52
C GLN A 153 -33.42 -24.65 -2.24
N MET A 154 -32.15 -24.33 -1.98
CA MET A 154 -31.44 -23.23 -2.66
C MET A 154 -31.06 -23.59 -4.11
N GLU A 155 -30.70 -24.85 -4.37
CA GLU A 155 -30.47 -25.36 -5.73
C GLU A 155 -31.74 -25.29 -6.57
N ASN A 156 -32.87 -25.79 -6.05
CA ASN A 156 -34.17 -25.67 -6.73
C ASN A 156 -34.54 -24.20 -6.98
N TRP A 157 -34.35 -23.33 -5.98
CA TRP A 157 -34.59 -21.89 -6.12
C TRP A 157 -33.72 -21.25 -7.22
N LEU A 158 -32.44 -21.64 -7.37
CA LEU A 158 -31.53 -21.15 -8.42
C LEU A 158 -31.96 -21.52 -9.86
N TYR A 159 -32.78 -22.56 -10.02
CA TYR A 159 -33.34 -23.02 -11.31
C TYR A 159 -34.82 -22.62 -11.52
N GLU A 160 -35.48 -22.05 -10.52
CA GLU A 160 -36.86 -21.53 -10.60
C GLU A 160 -36.87 -20.00 -10.39
N GLU A 161 -37.35 -19.51 -9.24
CA GLU A 161 -37.49 -18.07 -8.93
C GLU A 161 -36.18 -17.27 -9.02
N GLY A 162 -35.03 -17.93 -8.89
CA GLY A 162 -33.69 -17.35 -8.83
C GLY A 162 -32.98 -17.23 -10.17
N GLU A 163 -33.61 -17.50 -11.32
CA GLU A 163 -32.96 -17.37 -12.63
C GLU A 163 -32.55 -15.92 -12.96
N ASP A 164 -33.48 -14.96 -12.79
CA ASP A 164 -33.24 -13.53 -13.02
C ASP A 164 -33.51 -12.68 -11.76
N CYS A 165 -32.66 -12.86 -10.75
CA CYS A 165 -32.64 -12.04 -9.55
C CYS A 165 -31.56 -10.94 -9.61
N ASN A 166 -31.79 -9.84 -8.89
CA ASN A 166 -30.78 -8.81 -8.67
C ASN A 166 -29.60 -9.37 -7.86
N ARG A 167 -28.36 -8.98 -8.21
CA ARG A 167 -27.09 -9.32 -7.54
C ARG A 167 -27.19 -9.37 -6.01
N GLN A 168 -27.90 -8.40 -5.42
CA GLN A 168 -28.05 -8.30 -3.96
C GLN A 168 -28.77 -9.51 -3.34
N VAL A 169 -29.76 -10.09 -4.03
CA VAL A 169 -30.51 -11.26 -3.54
C VAL A 169 -29.59 -12.49 -3.46
N TYR A 170 -28.79 -12.74 -4.50
CA TYR A 170 -27.80 -13.84 -4.47
C TYR A 170 -26.79 -13.64 -3.34
N ALA A 171 -26.29 -12.42 -3.13
CA ALA A 171 -25.35 -12.09 -2.06
C ALA A 171 -25.94 -12.32 -0.65
N GLU A 172 -27.20 -11.97 -0.43
CA GLU A 172 -27.90 -12.19 0.85
C GLU A 172 -28.19 -13.67 1.12
N LYS A 173 -28.63 -14.42 0.11
CA LYS A 173 -28.82 -15.88 0.19
C LYS A 173 -27.49 -16.59 0.48
N LEU A 174 -26.41 -16.20 -0.20
CA LEU A 174 -25.05 -16.70 0.02
C LEU A 174 -24.52 -16.36 1.42
N THR A 175 -24.79 -15.15 1.91
CA THR A 175 -24.42 -14.74 3.28
C THR A 175 -25.19 -15.58 4.31
N THR A 176 -26.47 -15.85 4.07
CA THR A 176 -27.29 -16.71 4.93
C THR A 176 -26.72 -18.13 5.03
N LEU A 177 -26.32 -18.74 3.91
CA LEU A 177 -25.67 -20.06 3.90
C LEU A 177 -24.27 -20.03 4.51
N LYS A 178 -23.50 -18.96 4.33
CA LYS A 178 -22.16 -18.82 4.95
C LYS A 178 -22.24 -18.69 6.47
N ASN A 179 -23.28 -18.05 7.00
CA ASN A 179 -23.50 -17.94 8.45
C ASN A 179 -23.70 -19.30 9.15
N THR A 180 -24.15 -20.35 8.43
CA THR A 180 -24.28 -21.72 8.96
C THR A 180 -23.13 -22.64 8.51
N GLY A 181 -22.68 -22.53 7.26
CA GLY A 181 -21.62 -23.36 6.67
C GLY A 181 -20.21 -23.02 7.15
N GLU A 182 -19.84 -21.74 7.21
CA GLU A 182 -18.47 -21.33 7.56
C GLU A 182 -18.07 -21.72 9.00
N PRO A 183 -18.93 -21.62 10.04
CA PRO A 183 -18.61 -22.15 11.37
C PRO A 183 -18.23 -23.64 11.38
N ILE A 184 -18.82 -24.46 10.49
CA ILE A 184 -18.50 -25.88 10.35
C ILE A 184 -17.13 -26.04 9.68
N LYS A 185 -16.86 -25.28 8.60
CA LYS A 185 -15.53 -25.23 7.96
C LYS A 185 -14.45 -24.76 8.93
N THR A 186 -14.74 -23.76 9.78
CA THR A 186 -13.85 -23.29 10.85
C THR A 186 -13.57 -24.41 11.84
N ARG A 187 -14.58 -25.13 12.36
CA ARG A 187 -14.37 -26.26 13.31
C ARG A 187 -13.45 -27.33 12.75
N ARG A 188 -13.59 -27.68 11.46
CA ARG A 188 -12.69 -28.61 10.76
C ARG A 188 -11.25 -28.08 10.74
N LEU A 189 -11.03 -26.88 10.22
CA LEU A 189 -9.70 -26.27 10.10
C LEU A 189 -9.01 -26.12 11.47
N GLU A 190 -9.80 -25.72 12.47
CA GLU A 190 -9.41 -25.65 13.88
C GLU A 190 -9.03 -27.02 14.47
N PHE A 191 -9.67 -28.10 14.04
CA PHE A 191 -9.31 -29.47 14.45
C PHE A 191 -8.06 -29.98 13.75
N GLU A 192 -7.90 -29.70 12.45
CA GLU A 192 -6.74 -30.13 11.63
C GLU A 192 -5.43 -29.43 12.05
N LEU A 193 -5.45 -28.11 12.27
CA LEU A 193 -4.24 -27.33 12.58
C LEU A 193 -3.78 -27.45 14.05
N ARG A 194 -4.71 -27.73 14.97
CA ARG A 194 -4.46 -27.67 16.42
C ARG A 194 -3.40 -28.65 16.94
N PRO A 195 -3.31 -29.93 16.52
CA PRO A 195 -2.28 -30.85 17.00
C PRO A 195 -0.86 -30.33 16.79
N GLN A 196 -0.57 -29.73 15.63
CA GLN A 196 0.73 -29.10 15.36
C GLN A 196 1.00 -27.95 16.34
N ILE A 197 0.05 -27.02 16.48
CA ILE A 197 0.24 -25.80 17.28
C ILE A 197 0.34 -26.10 18.79
N LEU A 198 -0.38 -27.12 19.27
CA LEU A 198 -0.23 -27.63 20.64
C LEU A 198 1.14 -28.27 20.90
N GLU A 199 1.79 -28.80 19.87
CA GLU A 199 3.11 -29.45 19.99
C GLU A 199 4.27 -28.47 19.78
N GLU A 200 4.09 -27.46 18.93
CA GLU A 200 5.00 -26.30 18.84
C GLU A 200 5.11 -25.57 20.18
N PHE A 201 3.99 -25.36 20.88
CA PHE A 201 4.00 -24.70 22.20
C PHE A 201 4.60 -25.62 23.30
N ALA A 202 4.31 -26.92 23.27
CA ALA A 202 4.99 -27.88 24.15
C ALA A 202 6.51 -27.90 23.90
N SER A 203 6.94 -27.75 22.65
CA SER A 203 8.35 -27.68 22.26
C SER A 203 9.05 -26.42 22.78
N SER A 204 8.42 -25.24 22.73
CA SER A 204 9.02 -24.02 23.27
C SER A 204 9.00 -23.98 24.80
N LEU A 205 7.98 -24.54 25.46
CA LEU A 205 8.01 -24.83 26.89
C LEU A 205 9.17 -25.74 27.28
N GLN A 206 9.42 -26.82 26.52
CA GLN A 206 10.54 -27.73 26.76
C GLN A 206 11.91 -27.05 26.53
N LEU A 207 12.01 -26.16 25.54
CA LEU A 207 13.23 -25.39 25.29
C LEU A 207 13.53 -24.40 26.42
N ALA A 208 12.51 -23.71 26.92
CA ALA A 208 12.61 -22.81 28.08
C ALA A 208 13.02 -23.57 29.35
N GLN A 209 12.43 -24.74 29.60
CA GLN A 209 12.79 -25.61 30.73
C GLN A 209 14.26 -26.04 30.67
N LYS A 210 14.75 -26.47 29.49
CA LYS A 210 16.17 -26.78 29.27
C LYS A 210 17.09 -25.60 29.59
N ALA A 211 16.68 -24.36 29.30
CA ALA A 211 17.47 -23.17 29.65
C ALA A 211 17.55 -22.95 31.18
N VAL A 212 16.44 -23.12 31.90
CA VAL A 212 16.42 -23.07 33.37
C VAL A 212 17.29 -24.17 33.98
N ASP A 213 17.28 -25.37 33.43
CA ASP A 213 18.10 -26.48 33.93
C ASP A 213 19.59 -26.31 33.59
N MET A 214 19.95 -25.69 32.47
CA MET A 214 21.33 -25.29 32.16
C MET A 214 21.83 -24.16 33.10
N TYR A 215 20.97 -23.22 33.48
CA TYR A 215 21.30 -22.24 34.55
C TYR A 215 21.55 -22.92 35.90
N ARG A 216 20.68 -23.86 36.30
CA ARG A 216 20.85 -24.66 37.53
C ARG A 216 22.10 -25.53 37.52
N ALA A 217 22.57 -25.95 36.34
CA ALA A 217 23.83 -26.67 36.15
C ALA A 217 25.08 -25.77 36.13
N GLY A 218 24.93 -24.44 36.19
CA GLY A 218 26.05 -23.49 36.25
C GLY A 218 26.66 -23.08 34.90
N ASP A 219 25.90 -23.17 33.81
CA ASP A 219 26.37 -22.82 32.46
C ASP A 219 26.77 -21.33 32.34
N GLU A 220 28.00 -21.07 31.88
CA GLU A 220 28.55 -19.72 31.70
C GLU A 220 27.71 -18.80 30.80
N ARG A 221 26.86 -19.35 29.92
CA ARG A 221 25.95 -18.57 29.06
C ARG A 221 24.86 -17.86 29.85
N TYR A 222 24.50 -18.36 31.03
CA TYR A 222 23.43 -17.82 31.88
C TYR A 222 23.93 -17.30 33.24
N ALA A 223 25.21 -17.47 33.58
CA ALA A 223 25.80 -17.08 34.86
C ALA A 223 25.69 -15.58 35.21
N HIS A 224 25.33 -14.70 34.26
CA HIS A 224 25.08 -13.27 34.48
C HIS A 224 23.61 -12.94 34.78
N LEU A 225 22.70 -13.92 34.74
CA LEU A 225 21.27 -13.72 34.96
C LEU A 225 20.91 -13.78 36.45
N PRO A 226 20.11 -12.82 36.98
CA PRO A 226 19.63 -12.86 38.36
C PRO A 226 18.81 -14.13 38.65
N GLU A 227 19.01 -14.69 39.85
CA GLU A 227 18.23 -15.85 40.31
C GLU A 227 16.73 -15.55 40.38
N ALA A 228 16.35 -14.29 40.64
CA ALA A 228 14.97 -13.81 40.60
C ALA A 228 14.35 -13.90 39.20
N ASP A 229 15.08 -13.48 38.16
CA ASP A 229 14.64 -13.56 36.76
C ASP A 229 14.43 -15.03 36.35
N MET A 230 15.35 -15.92 36.75
CA MET A 230 15.24 -17.37 36.49
C MET A 230 14.10 -18.04 37.26
N LYS A 231 13.79 -17.57 38.47
CA LYS A 231 12.60 -18.00 39.23
C LYS A 231 11.31 -17.53 38.55
N SER A 232 11.29 -16.34 37.95
CA SER A 232 10.14 -15.86 37.15
C SER A 232 9.93 -16.75 35.92
N VAL A 233 10.99 -17.03 35.14
CA VAL A 233 10.91 -17.92 33.97
C VAL A 233 10.41 -19.31 34.36
N ALA A 234 10.87 -19.88 35.47
CA ALA A 234 10.38 -21.17 35.97
C ALA A 234 8.87 -21.14 36.33
N ALA A 235 8.39 -20.06 36.96
CA ALA A 235 6.98 -19.89 37.29
C ALA A 235 6.10 -19.67 36.03
N ASP A 236 6.59 -18.94 35.03
CA ASP A 236 5.90 -18.76 33.74
C ASP A 236 5.82 -20.07 32.95
N ILE A 237 6.86 -20.91 33.00
CA ILE A 237 6.84 -22.28 32.44
C ILE A 237 5.77 -23.13 33.13
N GLU A 238 5.72 -23.14 34.48
CA GLU A 238 4.72 -23.93 35.22
C GLU A 238 3.29 -23.46 34.90
N LYS A 239 3.05 -22.15 34.92
CA LYS A 239 1.77 -21.52 34.57
C LYS A 239 1.31 -21.89 33.15
N SER A 240 2.17 -21.72 32.16
CA SER A 240 1.83 -21.92 30.74
C SER A 240 1.74 -23.41 30.38
N SER A 241 2.57 -24.26 31.00
CA SER A 241 2.46 -25.72 30.91
C SER A 241 1.13 -26.23 31.50
N LYS A 242 0.72 -25.72 32.67
CA LYS A 242 -0.58 -26.03 33.26
C LYS A 242 -1.73 -25.57 32.38
N TRP A 243 -1.69 -24.33 31.86
CA TRP A 243 -2.69 -23.83 30.91
C TRP A 243 -2.81 -24.76 29.69
N LEU A 244 -1.68 -25.17 29.12
CA LEU A 244 -1.64 -26.06 27.96
C LEU A 244 -2.26 -27.44 28.28
N GLN A 245 -2.01 -27.99 29.48
CA GLN A 245 -2.59 -29.25 29.92
C GLN A 245 -4.10 -29.14 30.23
N ASP A 246 -4.53 -28.08 30.91
CA ASP A 246 -5.94 -27.79 31.21
C ASP A 246 -6.73 -27.63 29.89
N LYS A 247 -6.18 -26.90 28.91
CA LYS A 247 -6.74 -26.77 27.56
C LYS A 247 -6.74 -28.08 26.79
N ARG A 248 -5.64 -28.86 26.78
CA ARG A 248 -5.57 -30.21 26.16
C ARG A 248 -6.67 -31.13 26.71
N THR A 249 -6.94 -31.07 28.02
CA THR A 249 -8.01 -31.85 28.67
C THR A 249 -9.41 -31.35 28.28
N ALA A 250 -9.65 -30.03 28.29
CA ALA A 250 -10.92 -29.45 27.85
C ALA A 250 -11.22 -29.75 26.36
N LEU A 251 -10.20 -29.76 25.51
CA LEU A 251 -10.28 -30.13 24.10
C LEU A 251 -10.63 -31.61 23.90
N ALA A 252 -10.01 -32.52 24.66
CA ALA A 252 -10.30 -33.95 24.60
C ALA A 252 -11.73 -34.30 25.09
N ALA A 253 -12.31 -33.46 25.95
CA ALA A 253 -13.69 -33.60 26.42
C ALA A 253 -14.74 -32.94 25.49
N CYS A 254 -14.33 -32.17 24.47
CA CYS A 254 -15.25 -31.43 23.61
C CYS A 254 -15.65 -32.24 22.37
N PRO A 255 -16.96 -32.45 22.08
CA PRO A 255 -17.41 -33.04 20.82
C PRO A 255 -16.97 -32.21 19.60
N ARG A 256 -16.62 -32.88 18.49
CA ARG A 256 -16.19 -32.23 17.23
C ARG A 256 -17.22 -31.27 16.64
N GLN A 257 -18.50 -31.49 16.95
CA GLN A 257 -19.63 -30.69 16.51
C GLN A 257 -19.74 -29.34 17.23
N ASN A 258 -19.11 -29.21 18.40
CA ASN A 258 -19.16 -27.99 19.21
C ASN A 258 -18.00 -27.04 18.84
N ASN A 259 -18.18 -25.75 19.13
CA ASN A 259 -17.07 -24.80 19.06
C ASN A 259 -15.99 -25.17 20.10
N PRO A 260 -14.69 -25.11 19.76
CA PRO A 260 -13.63 -25.54 20.67
C PRO A 260 -13.46 -24.58 21.86
N PRO A 261 -13.09 -25.07 23.06
CA PRO A 261 -12.84 -24.24 24.26
C PRO A 261 -11.52 -23.44 24.20
N VAL A 262 -10.79 -23.52 23.09
CA VAL A 262 -9.68 -22.64 22.71
C VAL A 262 -9.43 -22.78 21.21
N THR A 263 -9.15 -21.67 20.54
CA THR A 263 -8.81 -21.57 19.12
C THR A 263 -7.30 -21.70 18.87
N VAL A 264 -6.92 -22.01 17.63
CA VAL A 264 -5.53 -21.96 17.17
C VAL A 264 -4.94 -20.55 17.30
N ALA A 265 -5.75 -19.50 17.16
CA ALA A 265 -5.32 -18.11 17.37
C ALA A 265 -4.89 -17.87 18.82
N GLU A 266 -5.72 -18.21 19.81
CA GLU A 266 -5.42 -18.06 21.24
C GLU A 266 -4.19 -18.87 21.67
N ILE A 267 -4.01 -20.11 21.16
CA ILE A 267 -2.81 -20.91 21.46
C ILE A 267 -1.54 -20.25 20.89
N ARG A 268 -1.62 -19.66 19.69
CA ARG A 268 -0.50 -18.90 19.10
C ARG A 268 -0.20 -17.62 19.86
N GLU A 269 -1.20 -16.93 20.38
CA GLU A 269 -1.03 -15.72 21.19
C GLU A 269 -0.39 -16.02 22.55
N GLU A 270 -0.86 -17.05 23.28
CA GLU A 270 -0.25 -17.49 24.54
C GLU A 270 1.19 -17.97 24.31
N LYS A 271 1.45 -18.79 23.27
CA LYS A 271 2.79 -19.22 22.85
C LYS A 271 3.71 -18.02 22.58
N THR A 272 3.25 -17.04 21.79
CA THR A 272 4.03 -15.85 21.44
C THR A 272 4.31 -14.97 22.66
N THR A 273 3.34 -14.85 23.57
CA THR A 273 3.47 -14.10 24.82
C THR A 273 4.49 -14.75 25.75
N PHE A 274 4.40 -16.06 25.94
CA PHE A 274 5.36 -16.86 26.70
C PHE A 274 6.78 -16.79 26.10
N GLU A 275 6.93 -16.98 24.80
CA GLU A 275 8.22 -16.88 24.12
C GLU A 275 8.82 -15.46 24.28
N LYS A 276 7.99 -14.41 24.21
CA LYS A 276 8.43 -13.03 24.41
C LYS A 276 8.91 -12.75 25.84
N THR A 277 8.22 -13.22 26.89
CA THR A 277 8.68 -13.01 28.28
C THR A 277 9.96 -13.79 28.56
N VAL A 278 10.02 -15.07 28.15
CA VAL A 278 11.18 -15.93 28.37
C VAL A 278 12.41 -15.45 27.59
N LEU A 279 12.27 -15.06 26.32
CA LEU A 279 13.39 -14.55 25.53
C LEU A 279 13.90 -13.20 26.05
N ALA A 280 13.02 -12.30 26.52
CA ALA A 280 13.44 -11.03 27.12
C ALA A 280 14.34 -11.22 28.35
N VAL A 281 14.16 -12.32 29.09
CA VAL A 281 15.05 -12.71 30.19
C VAL A 281 16.31 -13.43 29.66
N LEU A 282 16.15 -14.49 28.88
CA LEU A 282 17.27 -15.35 28.46
C LEU A 282 18.27 -14.64 27.53
N GLN A 283 17.83 -13.65 26.75
CA GLN A 283 18.68 -12.86 25.85
C GLN A 283 19.20 -11.56 26.49
N ARG A 284 18.92 -11.31 27.78
CA ARG A 284 19.43 -10.14 28.51
C ARG A 284 20.96 -10.11 28.41
N PRO A 285 21.58 -9.02 27.89
CA PRO A 285 22.99 -9.03 27.52
C PRO A 285 23.89 -9.15 28.75
N LYS A 286 25.05 -9.82 28.58
CA LYS A 286 26.10 -9.84 29.60
C LYS A 286 26.52 -8.42 29.95
N PRO A 287 26.70 -8.05 31.23
CA PRO A 287 27.26 -6.77 31.61
C PRO A 287 28.59 -6.55 30.88
N LYS A 288 28.77 -5.38 30.27
CA LYS A 288 30.09 -5.02 29.72
C LYS A 288 31.10 -5.06 30.87
N PRO A 289 32.27 -5.69 30.69
CA PRO A 289 33.32 -5.61 31.70
C PRO A 289 33.63 -4.13 31.95
N ALA A 290 33.79 -3.77 33.23
CA ALA A 290 34.11 -2.39 33.59
C ALA A 290 35.41 -1.97 32.87
N PRO A 291 35.51 -0.72 32.36
CA PRO A 291 36.79 -0.17 31.97
C PRO A 291 37.77 -0.36 33.12
N ALA A 292 38.96 -0.92 32.84
CA ALA A 292 39.98 -1.06 33.86
C ALA A 292 40.27 0.33 34.47
N PRO A 293 40.35 0.47 35.80
CA PRO A 293 40.56 1.77 36.42
C PRO A 293 41.87 2.36 35.91
N ALA A 294 41.77 3.51 35.24
CA ALA A 294 42.95 4.25 34.80
C ALA A 294 43.75 4.67 36.06
N PRO A 295 45.07 4.43 36.10
CA PRO A 295 45.87 4.82 37.25
C PRO A 295 45.94 6.36 37.35
N GLU A 296 45.50 6.91 38.47
CA GLU A 296 45.56 8.35 38.72
C GLU A 296 47.01 8.81 38.94
N THR A 297 47.58 9.36 37.87
CA THR A 297 48.54 10.47 37.79
C THR A 297 49.29 10.90 39.05
N THR A 298 50.62 10.97 38.93
CA THR A 298 51.43 11.98 39.64
C THR A 298 52.00 13.01 38.65
N GLU A 299 51.74 14.27 38.96
CA GLU A 299 52.18 15.55 38.36
C GLU A 299 53.56 15.52 37.64
N SER A 300 53.79 16.27 36.56
CA SER A 300 53.90 17.74 36.60
C SER A 300 54.10 18.38 35.21
N SER A 301 53.52 19.58 35.02
CA SER A 301 53.94 20.74 34.18
C SER A 301 54.47 20.56 32.74
N GLY A 302 53.99 21.35 31.75
CA GLY A 302 54.69 21.39 30.45
C GLY A 302 54.26 22.28 29.27
N ASP A 303 53.14 23.03 29.31
CA ASP A 303 52.70 23.96 28.23
C ASP A 303 52.48 23.35 26.81
N ALA A 304 51.96 24.14 25.87
CA ALA A 304 51.40 23.65 24.60
C ALA A 304 52.19 24.03 23.32
N LYS A 305 52.25 23.11 22.35
CA LYS A 305 52.10 23.43 20.90
C LYS A 305 51.92 22.22 19.96
N GLN A 306 50.69 22.07 19.48
CA GLN A 306 50.27 22.11 18.07
C GLN A 306 51.11 21.41 16.96
N SER A 307 50.40 20.55 16.21
CA SER A 307 50.45 20.24 14.76
C SER A 307 51.62 19.47 14.09
N ASP A 308 51.21 18.33 13.49
CA ASP A 308 51.33 17.96 12.05
C ASP A 308 52.29 16.86 11.55
N HIS A 309 51.96 16.38 10.34
CA HIS A 309 52.68 15.52 9.39
C HIS A 309 52.88 14.00 9.67
N ALA A 310 51.83 13.27 9.28
CA ALA A 310 51.81 12.16 8.31
C ALA A 310 53.13 11.54 7.75
N ASN A 311 53.15 10.19 7.74
CA ASN A 311 53.80 9.27 6.77
C ASN A 311 55.36 9.27 6.69
N PRO A 312 56.01 8.31 5.98
CA PRO A 312 55.49 7.17 5.20
C PRO A 312 56.12 5.79 5.52
N GLU A 313 55.64 4.75 4.80
CA GLU A 313 56.37 3.57 4.23
C GLU A 313 57.36 2.75 5.13
N ASN A 314 57.45 1.41 5.01
CA ASN A 314 57.71 0.71 3.73
C ASN A 314 57.49 -0.83 3.81
N MET A 315 57.47 -1.47 2.63
CA MET A 315 57.81 -2.88 2.27
C MET A 315 57.55 -4.02 3.29
N ASP A 316 56.67 -4.99 2.99
CA ASP A 316 56.89 -6.16 2.10
C ASP A 316 57.75 -7.28 2.69
N ILE A 317 57.24 -8.52 2.62
CA ILE A 317 57.98 -9.78 2.38
C ILE A 317 56.94 -10.88 2.02
N GLU A 318 57.21 -11.53 0.88
CA GLU A 318 56.72 -12.82 0.32
C GLU A 318 55.46 -13.50 0.89
#